data_AF-A0AAF0CV42-F1
#
_entry.id   AF-A0AAF0CV42-F1
#
_cell.length_a   1.000
_cell.length_b   1.000
_cell.length_c   1.000
_cell.angle_alpha   90.00
_cell.angle_beta   90.00
_cell.angle_gamma   90.00
#
_symmetry.space_group_name_H-M   'P 1'
#
loop_
_entity.id
_entity.type
_entity.pdbx_description
1 polymer ?
#
loop_
_entity_poly.entity_id
_entity_poly.type
_entity_poly.pdbx_seq_one_letter_code
_entity_poly.pdbx_strand_id
1 'polypeptide(L)'
;MNTELDTALNEISDLKNLITEWHNNKTEDNFSKKNFTILEKNSLDLLDEIEYILKNDFSNYVSNNTTVNFWELITSIYYNISTTVRTEFRSLHALYTNLYNIKNQIEKIKALFIISEVKDTIVIVGANGSGKSSFVSNLKDTSLPNLFVLPAQKYLFFSKDTHNRHDVTIDSYQDILINTNQIDIGKKDSGSFELSRTFTYPFSYLITALVKEYADITTRRHRNEDKFENKIPLWDTLETIWNELIPNISFNIDSNDRTITINKNGQKYDINGLSDGEKCILFYIGNILIAPENSYIVVDEPETFLNPSIYNKLWDLLILERPDCQFIFTSHTMDFINNRTNSTYVWCKEFGYPDIFEMEVLDKNIDFPMTLLTELVGSRKKILFCEGDYDSWDNQIYSKLFLDNYYVKPVKGHKDVIQYTKGYNEIASLHGNTAFGIIDRDFFNNRAIEKHESNNILLLPYNEIEMFLLDENIINSVLKSTNSPEECTQKFENFKNEFFKKIETRKNVIILSMAKNHIDTLIEGSLVENFTSKDGISNHISMIPTKINVDQIYNEISEKITHLLNQKDYEQLLQVCNLKGEILNGLGNTLLDSNYAERAIKRIQLDGSLRDTLKSKYFKNLIN
;
A
#
# COMPACT_ATOMS: atom_id res chain seq x y z
N MET A 1 31.08 15.27 6.46
CA MET A 1 30.54 15.03 5.11
C MET A 1 31.62 15.16 4.05
N ASN A 2 31.95 16.34 3.51
CA ASN A 2 32.92 16.45 2.39
C ASN A 2 34.31 15.88 2.69
N THR A 3 34.81 16.02 3.93
CA THR A 3 36.13 15.51 4.33
C THR A 3 36.25 13.97 4.28
N GLU A 4 35.17 13.24 4.57
CA GLU A 4 35.18 11.76 4.51
C GLU A 4 35.14 11.27 3.06
N LEU A 5 34.33 11.92 2.21
CA LEU A 5 34.31 11.66 0.78
C LEU A 5 35.68 11.93 0.15
N ASP A 6 36.30 13.06 0.45
CA ASP A 6 37.66 13.39 -0.05
C ASP A 6 38.69 12.35 0.42
N THR A 7 38.57 11.86 1.66
CA THR A 7 39.43 10.79 2.18
C THR A 7 39.25 9.50 1.41
N ALA A 8 38.01 9.06 1.20
CA ALA A 8 37.70 7.85 0.44
C ALA A 8 38.18 7.94 -1.02
N LEU A 9 38.08 9.11 -1.65
CA LEU A 9 38.58 9.33 -3.01
C LEU A 9 40.11 9.25 -3.09
N ASN A 10 40.83 9.77 -2.09
CA ASN A 10 42.27 9.62 -2.00
C ASN A 10 42.67 8.16 -1.78
N GLU A 11 41.96 7.44 -0.91
CA GLU A 11 42.19 6.02 -0.65
C GLU A 11 41.93 5.13 -1.88
N ILE A 12 40.99 5.50 -2.75
CA ILE A 12 40.82 4.86 -4.06
C ILE A 12 42.06 5.04 -4.94
N SER A 13 42.67 6.24 -4.92
CA SER A 13 43.93 6.49 -5.63
C SER A 13 45.07 5.61 -5.09
N ASP A 14 45.13 5.41 -3.77
CA ASP A 14 46.12 4.54 -3.14
C ASP A 14 45.92 3.06 -3.55
N LEU A 15 44.68 2.59 -3.65
CA LEU A 15 44.37 1.24 -4.14
C LEU A 15 44.78 1.04 -5.59
N LYS A 16 44.59 2.05 -6.46
CA LYS A 16 45.06 2.00 -7.86
C LYS A 16 46.57 1.87 -7.95
N ASN A 17 47.30 2.61 -7.12
CA ASN A 17 48.75 2.51 -7.02
C ASN A 17 49.18 1.12 -6.56
N LEU A 18 48.55 0.58 -5.51
CA LEU A 18 48.82 -0.75 -4.97
C LEU A 18 48.62 -1.87 -6.01
N ILE A 19 47.55 -1.80 -6.80
CA ILE A 19 47.29 -2.76 -7.88
C ILE A 19 48.39 -2.70 -8.95
N THR A 20 48.83 -1.48 -9.31
CA THR A 20 49.89 -1.26 -10.30
C THR A 20 51.25 -1.75 -9.80
N GLU A 21 51.55 -1.62 -8.51
CA GLU A 21 52.78 -2.15 -7.90
C GLU A 21 52.83 -3.68 -7.91
N TRP A 22 51.70 -4.36 -7.73
CA TRP A 22 51.62 -5.82 -7.85
C TRP A 22 51.98 -6.34 -9.25
N HIS A 23 51.73 -5.55 -10.30
CA HIS A 23 52.17 -5.88 -11.66
C HIS A 23 53.70 -5.90 -11.79
N ASN A 24 54.36 -4.94 -11.15
CA ASN A 24 55.82 -4.74 -11.27
C ASN A 24 56.63 -5.79 -10.51
N ASN A 25 56.05 -6.47 -9.52
CA ASN A 25 56.74 -7.38 -8.61
C ASN A 25 56.72 -8.87 -9.02
N LYS A 26 56.20 -9.25 -10.21
CA LYS A 26 56.08 -10.66 -10.60
C LYS A 26 56.86 -11.10 -11.84
N THR A 27 57.62 -12.19 -11.66
CA THR A 27 58.30 -12.99 -12.69
C THR A 27 57.69 -14.40 -12.77
N GLU A 28 56.66 -14.63 -13.59
CA GLU A 28 56.07 -15.97 -13.84
C GLU A 28 55.56 -16.14 -15.28
N ASP A 29 55.35 -17.41 -15.70
CA ASP A 29 55.00 -17.89 -17.04
C ASP A 29 53.88 -17.12 -17.80
N ASN A 30 53.94 -17.11 -19.12
CA ASN A 30 53.06 -16.29 -19.99
C ASN A 30 51.54 -16.52 -19.80
N PHE A 31 51.10 -17.72 -19.41
CA PHE A 31 49.67 -18.04 -19.23
C PHE A 31 49.09 -17.45 -17.94
N SER A 32 49.83 -17.50 -16.83
CA SER A 32 49.42 -16.85 -15.56
C SER A 32 49.48 -15.32 -15.68
N LYS A 33 50.43 -14.81 -16.46
CA LYS A 33 50.54 -13.37 -16.74
C LYS A 33 49.31 -12.80 -17.45
N LYS A 34 48.74 -13.50 -18.45
CA LYS A 34 47.54 -13.04 -19.18
C LYS A 34 46.31 -12.94 -18.27
N ASN A 35 46.04 -13.95 -17.44
CA ASN A 35 44.90 -13.93 -16.52
C ASN A 35 45.07 -12.86 -15.45
N PHE A 36 46.31 -12.65 -14.98
CA PHE A 36 46.62 -11.57 -14.04
C PHE A 36 46.35 -10.19 -14.64
N THR A 37 46.82 -9.92 -15.86
CA THR A 37 46.59 -8.63 -16.54
C THR A 37 45.10 -8.35 -16.77
N ILE A 38 44.29 -9.38 -17.05
CA ILE A 38 42.83 -9.23 -17.16
C ILE A 38 42.23 -8.84 -15.82
N LEU A 39 42.59 -9.55 -14.74
CA LEU A 39 42.07 -9.29 -13.40
C LEU A 39 42.49 -7.92 -12.86
N GLU A 40 43.73 -7.51 -13.15
CA GLU A 40 44.27 -6.19 -12.84
C GLU A 40 43.45 -5.10 -13.52
N LYS A 41 43.27 -5.22 -14.84
CA LYS A 41 42.43 -4.29 -15.60
C LYS A 41 41.02 -4.21 -15.02
N ASN A 42 40.38 -5.36 -14.79
CA ASN A 42 39.03 -5.40 -14.22
C ASN A 42 38.97 -4.76 -12.83
N SER A 43 40.03 -4.86 -12.02
CA SER A 43 40.10 -4.24 -10.69
C SER A 43 40.25 -2.72 -10.78
N LEU A 44 41.04 -2.22 -11.74
CA LEU A 44 41.19 -0.80 -12.01
C LEU A 44 39.90 -0.20 -12.58
N ASP A 45 39.30 -0.86 -13.57
CA ASP A 45 38.00 -0.45 -14.16
C ASP A 45 36.93 -0.36 -13.04
N LEU A 46 36.92 -1.31 -12.11
CA LEU A 46 36.01 -1.31 -10.97
C LEU A 46 36.24 -0.15 -10.00
N LEU A 47 37.49 0.23 -9.74
CA LEU A 47 37.83 1.40 -8.94
C LEU A 47 37.46 2.70 -9.65
N ASP A 48 37.64 2.79 -10.98
CA ASP A 48 37.19 3.92 -11.79
C ASP A 48 35.66 4.09 -11.71
N GLU A 49 34.91 2.99 -11.78
CA GLU A 49 33.47 3.01 -11.61
C GLU A 49 33.05 3.46 -10.20
N ILE A 50 33.66 2.92 -9.15
CA ILE A 50 33.40 3.34 -7.77
C ILE A 50 33.70 4.84 -7.61
N GLU A 51 34.85 5.31 -8.09
CA GLU A 51 35.23 6.72 -8.03
C GLU A 51 34.23 7.61 -8.76
N TYR A 52 33.76 7.19 -9.94
CA TYR A 52 32.75 7.91 -10.71
C TYR A 52 31.45 8.04 -9.93
N ILE A 53 30.97 6.96 -9.32
CA ILE A 53 29.72 6.95 -8.54
C ILE A 53 29.84 7.86 -7.32
N LEU A 54 30.96 7.79 -6.60
CA LEU A 54 31.20 8.65 -5.43
C LEU A 54 31.25 10.13 -5.80
N LYS A 55 31.88 10.47 -6.95
CA LYS A 55 32.02 11.85 -7.41
C LYS A 55 30.77 12.44 -8.01
N ASN A 56 29.95 11.67 -8.71
CA ASN A 56 28.82 12.19 -9.47
C ASN A 56 27.48 11.88 -8.82
N ASP A 57 27.30 10.68 -8.29
CA ASP A 57 26.02 10.30 -7.71
C ASP A 57 26.01 10.76 -6.24
N PHE A 58 26.97 10.31 -5.42
CA PHE A 58 26.94 10.56 -3.98
C PHE A 58 27.11 12.05 -3.65
N SER A 59 28.00 12.76 -4.34
CA SER A 59 28.21 14.20 -4.10
C SER A 59 26.97 15.06 -4.36
N ASN A 60 26.08 14.63 -5.26
CA ASN A 60 24.85 15.35 -5.59
C ASN A 60 23.75 15.12 -4.53
N TYR A 61 23.76 13.96 -3.85
CA TYR A 61 22.74 13.58 -2.87
C TYR A 61 23.18 13.75 -1.41
N VAL A 62 24.48 13.82 -1.14
CA VAL A 62 25.02 14.20 0.17
C VAL A 62 25.03 15.73 0.26
N SER A 63 23.85 16.29 0.46
CA SER A 63 23.59 17.72 0.65
C SER A 63 23.49 18.04 2.15
N ASN A 64 23.33 19.32 2.50
CA ASN A 64 23.05 19.69 3.89
C ASN A 64 21.67 19.17 4.39
N ASN A 65 20.81 18.68 3.49
CA ASN A 65 19.46 18.22 3.83
C ASN A 65 19.35 16.70 4.03
N THR A 66 20.39 15.94 3.70
CA THR A 66 20.46 14.49 3.86
C THR A 66 20.24 14.07 5.31
N THR A 67 19.53 12.96 5.53
CA THR A 67 19.33 12.43 6.89
C THR A 67 20.62 11.89 7.49
N VAL A 68 20.69 11.91 8.83
CA VAL A 68 21.80 11.28 9.56
C VAL A 68 21.85 9.78 9.25
N ASN A 69 20.69 9.12 9.13
CA ASN A 69 20.60 7.70 8.81
C ASN A 69 21.23 7.35 7.47
N PHE A 70 20.94 8.15 6.44
CA PHE A 70 21.56 7.98 5.13
C PHE A 70 23.04 8.27 5.18
N TRP A 71 23.45 9.29 5.93
CA TRP A 71 24.85 9.59 6.09
C TRP A 71 25.64 8.43 6.72
N GLU A 72 25.14 7.80 7.79
CA GLU A 72 25.80 6.66 8.44
C GLU A 72 25.96 5.43 7.50
N LEU A 73 24.99 5.20 6.61
CA LEU A 73 25.12 4.19 5.56
C LEU A 73 26.28 4.48 4.60
N ILE A 74 26.42 5.75 4.21
CA ILE A 74 27.45 6.19 3.27
C ILE A 74 28.82 6.15 3.94
N THR A 75 28.92 6.60 5.19
CA THR A 75 30.14 6.51 6.00
C THR A 75 30.58 5.05 6.19
N SER A 76 29.65 4.11 6.31
CA SER A 76 29.97 2.67 6.34
C SER A 76 30.65 2.18 5.05
N ILE A 77 30.25 2.70 3.88
CA ILE A 77 30.94 2.42 2.61
C ILE A 77 32.35 3.00 2.64
N TYR A 78 32.51 4.25 3.07
CA TYR A 78 33.83 4.88 3.15
C TYR A 78 34.77 4.10 4.07
N TYR A 79 34.27 3.66 5.24
CA TYR A 79 35.02 2.81 6.15
C TYR A 79 35.42 1.47 5.51
N ASN A 80 34.54 0.85 4.70
CA ASN A 80 34.87 -0.36 3.95
C ASN A 80 35.99 -0.12 2.91
N ILE A 81 36.03 1.05 2.27
CA ILE A 81 37.12 1.44 1.38
C ILE A 81 38.42 1.62 2.18
N SER A 82 38.39 2.36 3.29
CA SER A 82 39.56 2.59 4.15
C SER A 82 40.15 1.30 4.71
N THR A 83 39.29 0.37 5.15
CA THR A 83 39.72 -0.94 5.65
C THR A 83 40.31 -1.79 4.53
N THR A 84 39.80 -1.69 3.30
CA THR A 84 40.40 -2.34 2.12
C THR A 84 41.83 -1.87 1.91
N VAL A 85 42.10 -0.56 1.97
CA VAL A 85 43.46 -0.01 1.82
C VAL A 85 44.42 -0.57 2.87
N ARG A 86 43.94 -0.71 4.12
CA ARG A 86 44.74 -1.18 5.26
C ARG A 86 44.89 -2.71 5.33
N THR A 87 44.12 -3.45 4.53
CA THR A 87 44.12 -4.91 4.57
C THR A 87 45.22 -5.49 3.70
N GLU A 88 46.06 -6.35 4.27
CA GLU A 88 47.02 -7.14 3.50
C GLU A 88 46.33 -8.30 2.78
N PHE A 89 45.99 -8.10 1.51
CA PHE A 89 45.38 -9.14 0.68
C PHE A 89 46.41 -10.18 0.23
N ARG A 90 46.06 -11.46 0.41
CA ARG A 90 46.89 -12.59 -0.03
C ARG A 90 46.99 -12.74 -1.55
N SER A 91 46.07 -12.13 -2.31
CA SER A 91 46.04 -12.17 -3.77
C SER A 91 45.19 -11.06 -4.37
N LEU A 92 45.44 -10.76 -5.65
CA LEU A 92 44.62 -9.82 -6.44
C LEU A 92 43.17 -10.28 -6.61
N HIS A 93 42.93 -11.58 -6.62
CA HIS A 93 41.57 -12.09 -6.66
C HIS A 93 40.79 -11.74 -5.40
N ALA A 94 41.42 -11.84 -4.22
CA ALA A 94 40.78 -11.49 -2.95
C ALA A 94 40.45 -9.98 -2.88
N LEU A 95 41.37 -9.12 -3.32
CA LEU A 95 41.11 -7.68 -3.43
C LEU A 95 39.95 -7.41 -4.41
N TYR A 96 39.99 -8.00 -5.62
CA TYR A 96 38.93 -7.84 -6.62
C TYR A 96 37.55 -8.25 -6.07
N THR A 97 37.45 -9.40 -5.39
CA THR A 97 36.18 -9.84 -4.78
C THR A 97 35.68 -8.83 -3.74
N ASN A 98 36.58 -8.27 -2.92
CA ASN A 98 36.20 -7.26 -1.94
C ASN A 98 35.73 -5.97 -2.60
N LEU A 99 36.44 -5.46 -3.61
CA LEU A 99 36.03 -4.30 -4.38
C LEU A 99 34.68 -4.53 -5.08
N TYR A 100 34.44 -5.74 -5.58
CA TYR A 100 33.18 -6.10 -6.23
C TYR A 100 32.02 -6.04 -5.23
N ASN A 101 32.23 -6.53 -4.01
CA ASN A 101 31.26 -6.42 -2.93
C ASN A 101 30.97 -4.95 -2.57
N ILE A 102 31.99 -4.10 -2.50
CA ILE A 102 31.82 -2.65 -2.24
C ILE A 102 30.99 -2.01 -3.35
N LYS A 103 31.32 -2.25 -4.62
CA LYS A 103 30.51 -1.74 -5.75
C LYS A 103 29.07 -2.22 -5.66
N ASN A 104 28.85 -3.51 -5.39
CA ASN A 104 27.51 -4.06 -5.28
C ASN A 104 26.69 -3.40 -4.15
N GLN A 105 27.31 -3.12 -3.00
CA GLN A 105 26.66 -2.36 -1.91
C GLN A 105 26.29 -0.93 -2.35
N ILE A 106 27.20 -0.24 -3.05
CA ILE A 106 26.98 1.10 -3.58
C ILE A 106 25.75 1.12 -4.51
N GLU A 107 25.69 0.20 -5.47
CA GLU A 107 24.56 0.11 -6.41
C GLU A 107 23.22 -0.16 -5.71
N LYS A 108 23.23 -0.92 -4.61
CA LYS A 108 22.02 -1.20 -3.83
C LYS A 108 21.53 0.01 -3.03
N ILE A 109 22.44 0.76 -2.42
CA ILE A 109 22.07 1.98 -1.69
C ILE A 109 21.55 3.08 -2.63
N LYS A 110 21.91 3.07 -3.93
CA LYS A 110 21.33 4.02 -4.89
C LYS A 110 19.79 3.99 -4.89
N ALA A 111 19.19 2.84 -4.62
CA ALA A 111 17.73 2.73 -4.52
C ALA A 111 17.16 3.56 -3.35
N LEU A 112 17.97 3.93 -2.35
CA LEU A 112 17.61 4.77 -1.22
C LEU A 112 17.83 6.27 -1.47
N PHE A 113 18.41 6.67 -2.61
CA PHE A 113 18.74 8.08 -2.89
C PHE A 113 17.51 8.96 -2.91
N ILE A 114 16.42 8.45 -3.47
CA ILE A 114 15.14 9.16 -3.58
C ILE A 114 14.52 9.48 -2.21
N ILE A 115 14.90 8.74 -1.17
CA ILE A 115 14.43 8.93 0.20
C ILE A 115 15.50 9.50 1.15
N SER A 116 16.67 9.86 0.63
CA SER A 116 17.82 10.33 1.43
C SER A 116 17.58 11.62 2.21
N GLU A 117 16.62 12.45 1.77
CA GLU A 117 16.25 13.71 2.44
C GLU A 117 14.91 13.61 3.21
N VAL A 118 14.19 12.49 3.10
CA VAL A 118 12.92 12.27 3.80
C VAL A 118 13.24 12.06 5.28
N LYS A 119 12.61 12.81 6.19
CA LYS A 119 12.86 12.67 7.64
C LYS A 119 11.81 11.83 8.37
N ASP A 120 10.62 11.75 7.79
CA ASP A 120 9.51 11.01 8.38
C ASP A 120 9.68 9.50 8.15
N THR A 121 8.78 8.73 8.77
CA THR A 121 8.58 7.32 8.40
C THR A 121 8.19 7.21 6.94
N ILE A 122 8.70 6.19 6.26
CA ILE A 122 8.44 5.94 4.84
C ILE A 122 7.53 4.73 4.69
N VAL A 123 6.52 4.85 3.84
CA VAL A 123 5.66 3.73 3.45
C VAL A 123 5.73 3.56 1.94
N ILE A 124 6.27 2.42 1.51
CA ILE A 124 6.39 2.06 0.10
C ILE A 124 5.11 1.38 -0.35
N VAL A 125 4.50 1.95 -1.39
CA VAL A 125 3.20 1.54 -1.92
C VAL A 125 3.33 1.21 -3.41
N GLY A 126 2.37 0.47 -3.97
CA GLY A 126 2.36 0.10 -5.38
C GLY A 126 1.57 -1.18 -5.63
N ALA A 127 1.28 -1.49 -6.89
CA ALA A 127 0.52 -2.70 -7.24
C ALA A 127 1.24 -4.02 -6.87
N ASN A 128 0.48 -5.10 -6.85
CA ASN A 128 1.04 -6.44 -6.76
C ASN A 128 1.95 -6.70 -7.96
N GLY A 129 3.18 -7.13 -7.69
CA GLY A 129 4.21 -7.33 -8.71
C GLY A 129 4.98 -6.07 -9.12
N SER A 130 4.75 -4.91 -8.48
CA SER A 130 5.52 -3.69 -8.78
C SER A 130 6.98 -3.73 -8.31
N GLY A 131 7.36 -4.73 -7.50
CA GLY A 131 8.73 -4.92 -7.02
C GLY A 131 8.99 -4.52 -5.57
N LYS A 132 7.96 -4.25 -4.74
CA LYS A 132 8.13 -3.89 -3.31
C LYS A 132 8.98 -4.91 -2.53
N SER A 133 8.60 -6.18 -2.56
CA SER A 133 9.36 -7.24 -1.90
C SER A 133 10.73 -7.46 -2.56
N SER A 134 10.84 -7.24 -3.87
CA SER A 134 12.14 -7.27 -4.57
C SER A 134 13.06 -6.15 -4.09
N PHE A 135 12.54 -4.96 -3.81
CA PHE A 135 13.29 -3.85 -3.25
C PHE A 135 13.84 -4.18 -1.85
N VAL A 136 12.99 -4.70 -0.97
CA VAL A 136 13.45 -5.17 0.36
C VAL A 136 14.50 -6.28 0.21
N SER A 137 14.26 -7.25 -0.67
CA SER A 137 15.20 -8.35 -0.90
C SER A 137 16.54 -7.85 -1.45
N ASN A 138 16.54 -6.84 -2.33
CA ASN A 138 17.76 -6.26 -2.86
C ASN A 138 18.60 -5.59 -1.75
N LEU A 139 17.93 -4.86 -0.84
CA LEU A 139 18.58 -4.23 0.32
C LEU A 139 19.06 -5.25 1.36
N LYS A 140 18.35 -6.37 1.50
CA LYS A 140 18.72 -7.47 2.39
C LYS A 140 20.12 -7.99 2.07
N ASP A 141 20.44 -8.14 0.79
CA ASP A 141 21.72 -8.66 0.32
C ASP A 141 22.89 -7.62 0.41
N THR A 142 22.89 -6.76 1.44
CA THR A 142 23.98 -5.81 1.75
C THR A 142 24.66 -6.20 3.06
N SER A 143 25.95 -5.88 3.24
CA SER A 143 26.64 -6.05 4.53
C SER A 143 26.90 -4.73 5.25
N LEU A 144 25.90 -3.86 5.30
CA LEU A 144 26.03 -2.54 5.89
C LEU A 144 25.45 -2.55 7.30
N PRO A 145 26.21 -2.10 8.32
CA PRO A 145 25.79 -2.20 9.72
C PRO A 145 24.54 -1.37 10.02
N ASN A 146 24.40 -0.20 9.40
CA ASN A 146 23.26 0.70 9.61
C ASN A 146 22.06 0.40 8.69
N LEU A 147 22.04 -0.75 7.97
CA LEU A 147 20.89 -1.18 7.16
C LEU A 147 20.29 -2.46 7.75
N PHE A 148 19.24 -2.30 8.54
CA PHE A 148 18.58 -3.39 9.24
C PHE A 148 17.31 -3.81 8.48
N VAL A 149 17.34 -4.99 7.86
CA VAL A 149 16.23 -5.49 7.02
C VAL A 149 15.51 -6.65 7.71
N LEU A 150 14.21 -6.47 7.96
CA LEU A 150 13.32 -7.43 8.58
C LEU A 150 12.36 -8.03 7.53
N PRO A 151 12.55 -9.29 7.12
CA PRO A 151 11.74 -9.91 6.07
C PRO A 151 10.35 -10.34 6.57
N ALA A 152 9.40 -10.43 5.64
CA ALA A 152 8.06 -10.95 5.90
C ALA A 152 8.09 -12.41 6.39
N GLN A 153 8.81 -13.27 5.65
CA GLN A 153 8.99 -14.68 5.97
C GLN A 153 10.06 -14.90 7.04
N LYS A 154 9.66 -15.53 8.13
CA LYS A 154 10.51 -15.78 9.30
C LYS A 154 10.13 -17.09 9.97
N TYR A 155 11.13 -17.86 10.39
CA TYR A 155 10.93 -19.09 11.15
C TYR A 155 11.36 -18.87 12.61
N LEU A 156 10.38 -18.61 13.47
CA LEU A 156 10.62 -18.22 14.87
C LEU A 156 10.60 -19.46 15.76
N PHE A 157 11.71 -20.17 15.79
CA PHE A 157 11.91 -21.35 16.65
C PHE A 157 13.17 -21.21 17.49
N PHE A 158 13.02 -21.44 18.79
CA PHE A 158 14.14 -21.42 19.73
C PHE A 158 14.66 -22.85 19.94
N SER A 159 15.96 -23.06 19.71
CA SER A 159 16.63 -24.33 19.99
C SER A 159 17.82 -24.13 20.91
N LYS A 160 17.84 -24.87 22.03
CA LYS A 160 18.97 -24.87 22.97
C LYS A 160 20.25 -25.40 22.32
N ASP A 161 20.11 -26.34 21.38
CA ASP A 161 21.21 -27.03 20.67
C ASP A 161 21.74 -26.25 19.48
N THR A 162 21.36 -24.97 19.33
CA THR A 162 21.86 -24.10 18.26
C THR A 162 23.37 -23.92 18.37
N HIS A 163 24.08 -24.18 17.27
CA HIS A 163 25.53 -24.09 17.21
C HIS A 163 26.03 -22.69 17.59
N ASN A 164 27.12 -22.58 18.37
CA ASN A 164 27.73 -21.32 18.84
C ASN A 164 26.78 -20.31 19.53
N ARG A 165 25.56 -20.72 19.92
CA ARG A 165 24.58 -19.86 20.60
C ARG A 165 25.14 -19.21 21.86
N HIS A 166 25.98 -19.95 22.61
CA HIS A 166 26.57 -19.44 23.84
C HIS A 166 27.56 -18.29 23.62
N ASP A 167 28.16 -18.16 22.44
CA ASP A 167 29.16 -17.12 22.19
C ASP A 167 28.52 -15.80 21.72
N VAL A 168 27.27 -15.86 21.25
CA VAL A 168 26.56 -14.70 20.69
C VAL A 168 26.41 -13.56 21.70
N THR A 169 26.87 -12.37 21.35
CA THR A 169 26.59 -11.06 21.95
C THR A 169 25.68 -10.24 21.04
N ILE A 170 25.24 -9.06 21.51
CA ILE A 170 24.47 -8.09 20.70
C ILE A 170 25.23 -7.75 19.40
N ASP A 171 26.49 -7.34 19.50
CA ASP A 171 27.32 -6.97 18.34
C ASP A 171 27.46 -8.14 17.35
N SER A 172 27.78 -9.34 17.85
CA SER A 172 27.89 -10.51 16.97
C SER A 172 26.56 -10.92 16.34
N TYR A 173 25.43 -10.64 17.00
CA TYR A 173 24.11 -10.91 16.44
C TYR A 173 23.79 -9.93 15.31
N GLN A 174 24.12 -8.65 15.47
CA GLN A 174 24.00 -7.66 14.41
C GLN A 174 24.81 -8.12 13.18
N ASP A 175 26.08 -8.51 13.39
CA ASP A 175 26.93 -9.06 12.32
C ASP A 175 26.33 -10.31 11.67
N ILE A 176 25.79 -11.25 12.46
CA ILE A 176 25.16 -12.46 11.95
C ILE A 176 23.93 -12.10 11.13
N LEU A 177 23.09 -11.16 11.55
CA LEU A 177 21.89 -10.80 10.82
C LEU A 177 22.24 -10.17 9.47
N ILE A 178 23.22 -9.27 9.45
CA ILE A 178 23.79 -8.66 8.24
C ILE A 178 24.36 -9.73 7.28
N ASN A 179 25.11 -10.70 7.78
CA ASN A 179 25.76 -11.72 6.95
C ASN A 179 24.81 -12.85 6.49
N THR A 180 23.84 -13.22 7.33
CA THR A 180 22.80 -14.21 7.01
C THR A 180 21.89 -13.73 5.90
N ASN A 181 21.71 -12.41 5.82
CA ASN A 181 20.86 -11.76 4.84
C ASN A 181 21.39 -11.85 3.39
N GLN A 182 22.63 -12.32 3.16
CA GLN A 182 23.25 -12.46 1.82
C GLN A 182 23.04 -13.83 1.13
N ILE A 183 22.34 -14.78 1.77
CA ILE A 183 22.25 -16.16 1.26
C ILE A 183 21.09 -16.28 0.28
N ASP A 184 21.38 -16.18 -1.02
CA ASP A 184 20.44 -16.47 -2.12
C ASP A 184 20.28 -17.99 -2.30
N ILE A 185 19.29 -18.56 -1.60
CA ILE A 185 18.96 -20.00 -1.60
C ILE A 185 18.49 -20.49 -2.99
N GLY A 186 18.03 -19.58 -3.86
CA GLY A 186 17.57 -19.93 -5.20
C GLY A 186 18.69 -20.23 -6.21
N LYS A 187 19.94 -19.83 -5.92
CA LYS A 187 21.06 -19.92 -6.88
C LYS A 187 22.23 -20.80 -6.44
N LYS A 188 22.26 -21.30 -5.19
CA LYS A 188 23.31 -22.20 -4.70
C LYS A 188 22.70 -23.49 -4.17
N ASP A 189 23.39 -24.60 -4.42
CA ASP A 189 23.11 -25.92 -3.84
C ASP A 189 23.45 -25.89 -2.34
N SER A 190 22.67 -25.12 -1.57
CA SER A 190 22.93 -24.82 -0.16
C SER A 190 22.51 -26.02 0.70
N GLY A 191 23.48 -26.65 1.36
CA GLY A 191 23.25 -27.80 2.24
C GLY A 191 22.36 -27.48 3.44
N SER A 192 21.84 -28.52 4.11
CA SER A 192 20.92 -28.41 5.26
C SER A 192 21.44 -27.54 6.42
N PHE A 193 22.76 -27.44 6.59
CA PHE A 193 23.40 -26.60 7.59
C PHE A 193 23.33 -25.10 7.27
N GLU A 194 23.42 -24.70 6.00
CA GLU A 194 23.28 -23.29 5.60
C GLU A 194 21.83 -22.81 5.74
N LEU A 195 20.88 -23.69 5.41
CA LEU A 195 19.45 -23.43 5.60
C LEU A 195 19.07 -23.23 7.07
N SER A 196 19.58 -24.07 7.99
CA SER A 196 19.30 -23.93 9.43
C SER A 196 19.93 -22.68 10.03
N ARG A 197 21.16 -22.33 9.62
CA ARG A 197 21.82 -21.07 10.00
C ARG A 197 21.03 -19.85 9.53
N THR A 198 20.42 -19.94 8.35
CA THR A 198 19.68 -18.84 7.74
C THR A 198 18.30 -18.62 8.34
N PHE A 199 17.55 -19.69 8.59
CA PHE A 199 16.15 -19.56 8.99
C PHE A 199 15.89 -19.81 10.48
N THR A 200 16.62 -20.72 11.12
CA THR A 200 16.27 -21.19 12.48
C THR A 200 17.11 -20.52 13.56
N TYR A 201 18.38 -20.23 13.27
CA TYR A 201 19.30 -19.70 14.28
C TYR A 201 19.08 -18.24 14.69
N PRO A 202 18.66 -17.31 13.80
CA PRO A 202 18.54 -15.90 14.16
C PRO A 202 17.64 -15.64 15.37
N PHE A 203 16.50 -16.33 15.49
CA PHE A 203 15.62 -16.17 16.65
C PHE A 203 16.27 -16.69 17.94
N SER A 204 16.95 -17.84 17.89
CA SER A 204 17.67 -18.38 19.05
C SER A 204 18.83 -17.47 19.50
N TYR A 205 19.54 -16.89 18.54
CA TYR A 205 20.61 -15.93 18.79
C TYR A 205 20.11 -14.62 19.38
N LEU A 206 19.03 -14.06 18.84
CA LEU A 206 18.39 -12.84 19.37
C LEU A 206 18.06 -12.97 20.86
N ILE A 207 17.30 -14.02 21.21
CA ILE A 207 16.88 -14.25 22.59
C ILE A 207 18.09 -14.47 23.50
N THR A 208 19.07 -15.24 23.04
CA THR A 208 20.28 -15.49 23.83
C THR A 208 21.09 -14.21 24.04
N ALA A 209 21.21 -13.36 23.02
CA ALA A 209 21.95 -12.10 23.09
C ALA A 209 21.32 -11.13 24.09
N LEU A 210 19.99 -10.95 24.02
CA LEU A 210 19.26 -10.09 24.95
C LEU A 210 19.35 -10.60 26.41
N VAL A 211 19.18 -11.91 26.63
CA VAL A 211 19.30 -12.50 27.98
C VAL A 211 20.73 -12.34 28.54
N LYS A 212 21.75 -12.50 27.69
CA LYS A 212 23.14 -12.30 28.11
C LYS A 212 23.43 -10.84 28.46
N GLU A 213 22.92 -9.91 27.66
CA GLU A 213 23.09 -8.47 27.92
C GLU A 213 22.43 -8.06 29.24
N TYR A 214 21.21 -8.53 29.47
CA TYR A 214 20.52 -8.34 30.75
C TYR A 214 21.33 -8.89 31.92
N ALA A 215 21.82 -10.13 31.82
CA ALA A 215 22.62 -10.76 32.87
C ALA A 215 23.95 -10.01 33.15
N ASP A 216 24.64 -9.53 32.11
CA ASP A 216 25.88 -8.77 32.26
C ASP A 216 25.64 -7.42 32.96
N ILE A 217 24.65 -6.63 32.49
CA ILE A 217 24.33 -5.33 33.07
C ILE A 217 23.88 -5.46 34.52
N THR A 218 22.94 -6.36 34.79
CA THR A 218 22.42 -6.55 36.16
C THR A 218 23.51 -7.00 37.13
N THR A 219 24.42 -7.88 36.69
CA THR A 219 25.57 -8.32 37.49
C THR A 219 26.53 -7.18 37.80
N ARG A 220 26.91 -6.37 36.79
CA ARG A 220 27.84 -5.25 36.97
C ARG A 220 27.24 -4.11 37.79
N ARG A 221 25.94 -3.85 37.61
CA ARG A 221 25.20 -2.91 38.44
C ARG A 221 25.18 -3.37 39.91
N HIS A 222 24.92 -4.65 40.16
CA HIS A 222 24.97 -5.20 41.53
C HIS A 222 26.37 -5.10 42.16
N ARG A 223 27.43 -5.12 41.35
CA ARG A 223 28.82 -4.89 41.77
C ARG A 223 29.19 -3.42 41.95
N ASN A 224 28.25 -2.49 41.73
CA ASN A 224 28.44 -1.04 41.79
C ASN A 224 29.54 -0.54 40.84
N GLU A 225 29.59 -1.06 39.61
CA GLU A 225 30.44 -0.48 38.57
C GLU A 225 29.77 0.79 38.01
N ASP A 226 30.34 1.97 38.26
CA ASP A 226 29.76 3.30 37.92
C ASP A 226 29.24 3.39 36.47
N LYS A 227 29.93 2.76 35.51
CA LYS A 227 29.54 2.75 34.09
C LYS A 227 28.17 2.10 33.82
N PHE A 228 27.69 1.23 34.72
CA PHE A 228 26.47 0.43 34.55
C PHE A 228 25.31 0.83 35.48
N GLU A 229 25.54 1.78 36.39
CA GLU A 229 24.54 2.21 37.37
C GLU A 229 23.23 2.66 36.70
N ASN A 230 23.35 3.51 35.66
CA ASN A 230 22.21 4.09 34.94
C ASN A 230 21.88 3.38 33.62
N LYS A 231 22.56 2.29 33.26
CA LYS A 231 22.36 1.63 31.96
C LYS A 231 21.15 0.69 32.05
N ILE A 232 20.06 0.98 31.35
CA ILE A 232 18.86 0.13 31.31
C ILE A 232 19.13 -1.06 30.36
N PRO A 233 18.94 -2.32 30.82
CA PRO A 233 18.99 -3.49 29.95
C PRO A 233 17.96 -3.42 28.83
N LEU A 234 18.33 -3.89 27.63
CA LEU A 234 17.39 -3.93 26.50
C LEU A 234 16.18 -4.83 26.79
N TRP A 235 16.37 -5.87 27.61
CA TRP A 235 15.28 -6.74 28.02
C TRP A 235 14.21 -6.01 28.86
N ASP A 236 14.59 -5.05 29.70
CA ASP A 236 13.64 -4.30 30.53
C ASP A 236 12.76 -3.38 29.66
N THR A 237 13.37 -2.72 28.66
CA THR A 237 12.64 -1.94 27.66
C THR A 237 11.71 -2.84 26.85
N LEU A 238 12.18 -4.03 26.44
CA LEU A 238 11.38 -5.02 25.73
C LEU A 238 10.14 -5.42 26.56
N GLU A 239 10.32 -5.73 27.85
CA GLU A 239 9.20 -6.07 28.74
C GLU A 239 8.21 -4.92 28.90
N THR A 240 8.70 -3.67 28.94
CA THR A 240 7.85 -2.48 29.01
C THR A 240 6.94 -2.39 27.78
N ILE A 241 7.51 -2.47 26.57
CA ILE A 241 6.75 -2.45 25.32
C ILE A 241 5.81 -3.66 25.23
N TRP A 242 6.30 -4.84 25.62
CA TRP A 242 5.50 -6.07 25.62
C TRP A 242 4.26 -5.95 26.52
N ASN A 243 4.42 -5.43 27.74
CA ASN A 243 3.32 -5.30 28.71
C ASN A 243 2.23 -4.33 28.24
N GLU A 244 2.57 -3.33 27.41
CA GLU A 244 1.57 -2.48 26.77
C GLU A 244 0.74 -3.18 25.69
N LEU A 245 1.29 -4.24 25.08
CA LEU A 245 0.65 -4.99 24.00
C LEU A 245 -0.08 -6.24 24.52
N ILE A 246 0.56 -7.02 25.40
CA ILE A 246 0.08 -8.31 25.91
C ILE A 246 0.33 -8.44 27.43
N PRO A 247 -0.42 -7.72 28.27
CA PRO A 247 -0.18 -7.67 29.73
C PRO A 247 -0.39 -9.00 30.46
N ASN A 248 -1.10 -9.95 29.85
CA ASN A 248 -1.42 -11.24 30.48
C ASN A 248 -0.27 -12.26 30.41
N ILE A 249 0.82 -11.93 29.70
CA ILE A 249 2.00 -12.79 29.55
C ILE A 249 3.19 -12.06 30.15
N SER A 250 3.89 -12.74 31.06
CA SER A 250 5.13 -12.26 31.66
C SER A 250 6.26 -13.24 31.36
N PHE A 251 7.50 -12.72 31.36
CA PHE A 251 8.70 -13.52 31.14
C PHE A 251 9.45 -13.75 32.44
N ASN A 252 10.11 -14.90 32.55
CA ASN A 252 11.11 -15.17 33.57
C ASN A 252 12.41 -15.56 32.87
N ILE A 253 13.46 -14.80 33.11
CA ILE A 253 14.77 -15.06 32.50
C ILE A 253 15.42 -16.27 33.19
N ASP A 254 15.84 -17.24 32.39
CA ASP A 254 16.69 -18.35 32.80
C ASP A 254 18.13 -18.05 32.37
N SER A 255 18.97 -17.67 33.33
CA SER A 255 20.37 -17.34 33.11
C SER A 255 21.25 -18.55 32.76
N ASN A 256 20.84 -19.77 33.16
CA ASN A 256 21.65 -20.97 32.94
C ASN A 256 21.55 -21.40 31.48
N ASP A 257 20.32 -21.56 30.99
CA ASP A 257 20.06 -21.95 29.61
C ASP A 257 20.04 -20.75 28.65
N ARG A 258 20.15 -19.53 29.18
CA ARG A 258 20.12 -18.25 28.46
C ARG A 258 18.88 -18.18 27.57
N THR A 259 17.74 -18.38 28.21
CA THR A 259 16.42 -18.45 27.58
C THR A 259 15.40 -17.80 28.50
N ILE A 260 14.13 -17.88 28.13
CA ILE A 260 13.03 -17.38 28.93
C ILE A 260 11.97 -18.46 29.14
N THR A 261 11.39 -18.45 30.34
CA THR A 261 10.18 -19.21 30.67
C THR A 261 8.99 -18.26 30.68
N ILE A 262 7.96 -18.62 29.94
CA ILE A 262 6.74 -17.82 29.82
C ILE A 262 5.82 -18.13 30.99
N ASN A 263 5.16 -17.12 31.55
CA ASN A 263 4.11 -17.29 32.54
C ASN A 263 2.82 -16.59 32.06
N LYS A 264 1.75 -17.39 31.90
CA LYS A 264 0.41 -16.93 31.52
C LYS A 264 -0.59 -17.49 32.52
N ASN A 265 -1.28 -16.61 33.26
CA ASN A 265 -2.26 -17.01 34.29
C ASN A 265 -1.73 -18.03 35.31
N GLY A 266 -0.44 -17.93 35.68
CA GLY A 266 0.21 -18.84 36.64
C GLY A 266 0.72 -20.15 36.04
N GLN A 267 0.47 -20.43 34.76
CA GLN A 267 1.02 -21.59 34.06
C GLN A 267 2.34 -21.23 33.38
N LYS A 268 3.37 -22.03 33.62
CA LYS A 268 4.70 -21.87 33.04
C LYS A 268 4.90 -22.79 31.84
N TYR A 269 5.42 -22.25 30.74
CA TYR A 269 5.76 -23.01 29.54
C TYR A 269 6.97 -22.39 28.81
N ASP A 270 7.51 -23.11 27.83
CA ASP A 270 8.68 -22.66 27.08
C ASP A 270 8.35 -21.53 26.07
N ILE A 271 9.38 -20.82 25.61
CA ILE A 271 9.24 -19.78 24.57
C ILE A 271 8.62 -20.30 23.27
N ASN A 272 8.80 -21.59 22.95
CA ASN A 272 8.25 -22.18 21.73
C ASN A 272 6.73 -22.40 21.82
N GLY A 273 6.16 -22.40 23.02
CA GLY A 273 4.71 -22.45 23.26
C GLY A 273 3.99 -21.13 23.05
N LEU A 274 4.69 -20.02 22.80
CA LEU A 274 4.08 -18.77 22.33
C LEU A 274 3.41 -19.00 20.95
N SER A 275 2.28 -18.34 20.72
CA SER A 275 1.67 -18.30 19.39
C SER A 275 2.60 -17.62 18.37
N ASP A 276 2.39 -17.87 17.08
CA ASP A 276 3.25 -17.29 16.04
C ASP A 276 3.22 -15.76 16.05
N GLY A 277 2.06 -15.14 16.32
CA GLY A 277 1.93 -13.69 16.50
C GLY A 277 2.69 -13.17 17.73
N GLU A 278 2.60 -13.84 18.88
CA GLU A 278 3.36 -13.49 20.09
C GLU A 278 4.88 -13.58 19.87
N LYS A 279 5.35 -14.62 19.16
CA LYS A 279 6.77 -14.73 18.77
C LYS A 279 7.19 -13.63 17.81
N CYS A 280 6.32 -13.25 16.86
CA CYS A 280 6.59 -12.15 15.92
C CYS A 280 6.75 -10.82 16.65
N ILE A 281 5.90 -10.53 17.64
CA ILE A 281 6.01 -9.32 18.47
C ILE A 281 7.36 -9.32 19.20
N LEU A 282 7.72 -10.43 19.85
CA LEU A 282 9.00 -10.56 20.55
C LEU A 282 10.20 -10.38 19.60
N PHE A 283 10.11 -10.97 18.40
CA PHE A 283 11.12 -10.82 17.35
C PHE A 283 11.27 -9.37 16.90
N TYR A 284 10.18 -8.67 16.61
CA TYR A 284 10.23 -7.28 16.17
C TYR A 284 10.80 -6.38 17.26
N ILE A 285 10.27 -6.43 18.49
CA ILE A 285 10.78 -5.59 19.59
C ILE A 285 12.28 -5.84 19.81
N GLY A 286 12.70 -7.10 19.91
CA GLY A 286 14.11 -7.44 20.14
C GLY A 286 15.03 -6.94 19.03
N ASN A 287 14.65 -7.09 17.76
CA ASN A 287 15.45 -6.62 16.63
C ASN A 287 15.58 -5.10 16.58
N ILE A 288 14.48 -4.37 16.81
CA ILE A 288 14.49 -2.91 16.79
C ILE A 288 15.34 -2.34 17.94
N LEU A 289 15.26 -2.94 19.13
CA LEU A 289 16.07 -2.52 20.27
C LEU A 289 17.57 -2.79 20.07
N ILE A 290 17.92 -3.85 19.34
CA ILE A 290 19.32 -4.17 19.02
C ILE A 290 19.85 -3.36 17.83
N ALA A 291 19.01 -2.87 16.91
CA ALA A 291 19.50 -2.16 15.73
C ALA A 291 20.50 -1.03 16.10
N PRO A 292 21.62 -0.86 15.39
CA PRO A 292 22.57 0.22 15.67
C PRO A 292 21.91 1.60 15.66
N GLU A 293 22.52 2.57 16.33
CA GLU A 293 22.04 3.96 16.30
C GLU A 293 22.02 4.49 14.85
N ASN A 294 21.06 5.37 14.57
CA ASN A 294 20.90 6.01 13.26
C ASN A 294 20.74 5.01 12.09
N SER A 295 20.18 3.82 12.32
CA SER A 295 19.99 2.83 11.26
C SER A 295 18.77 3.15 10.39
N TYR A 296 18.80 2.68 9.14
CA TYR A 296 17.59 2.39 8.37
C TYR A 296 17.02 1.05 8.81
N ILE A 297 15.73 1.05 9.12
CA ILE A 297 14.99 -0.15 9.46
C ILE A 297 13.96 -0.41 8.37
N VAL A 298 14.25 -1.39 7.51
CA VAL A 298 13.38 -1.80 6.42
C VAL A 298 12.56 -3.00 6.87
N VAL A 299 11.24 -2.89 6.83
CA VAL A 299 10.32 -3.94 7.31
C VAL A 299 9.36 -4.33 6.21
N ASP A 300 9.38 -5.60 5.84
CA ASP A 300 8.49 -6.17 4.84
C ASP A 300 7.30 -6.89 5.47
N GLU A 301 6.10 -6.51 5.03
CA GLU A 301 4.81 -6.92 5.58
C GLU A 301 4.79 -6.85 7.12
N PRO A 302 4.88 -5.64 7.70
CA PRO A 302 4.89 -5.43 9.16
C PRO A 302 3.69 -6.06 9.89
N GLU A 303 2.58 -6.29 9.18
CA GLU A 303 1.34 -6.91 9.65
C GLU A 303 1.37 -8.46 9.67
N THR A 304 2.29 -9.09 8.94
CA THR A 304 2.23 -10.53 8.67
C THR A 304 2.42 -11.34 9.96
N PHE A 305 1.46 -12.24 10.21
CA PHE A 305 1.25 -13.04 11.43
C PHE A 305 0.78 -12.28 12.68
N LEU A 306 0.50 -10.98 12.59
CA LEU A 306 0.01 -10.18 13.71
C LEU A 306 -1.51 -9.97 13.67
N ASN A 307 -2.10 -9.75 14.86
CA ASN A 307 -3.51 -9.39 14.96
C ASN A 307 -3.70 -7.91 14.53
N PRO A 308 -4.73 -7.58 13.73
CA PRO A 308 -5.08 -6.20 13.39
C PRO A 308 -5.22 -5.23 14.57
N SER A 309 -5.60 -5.71 15.75
CA SER A 309 -5.71 -4.86 16.94
C SER A 309 -4.37 -4.47 17.56
N ILE A 310 -3.26 -5.12 17.17
CA ILE A 310 -1.95 -4.99 17.86
C ILE A 310 -0.91 -4.34 16.96
N TYR A 311 -0.83 -4.66 15.66
CA TYR A 311 0.35 -4.27 14.87
C TYR A 311 0.52 -2.75 14.76
N ASN A 312 -0.56 -1.97 14.65
CA ASN A 312 -0.46 -0.51 14.56
C ASN A 312 0.17 0.05 15.85
N LYS A 313 -0.34 -0.40 17.01
CA LYS A 313 0.18 0.00 18.31
C LYS A 313 1.63 -0.45 18.50
N LEU A 314 1.99 -1.66 18.09
CA LEU A 314 3.37 -2.16 18.15
C LEU A 314 4.32 -1.22 17.40
N TRP A 315 4.01 -0.91 16.13
CA TRP A 315 4.90 -0.08 15.32
C TRP A 315 4.93 1.38 15.79
N ASP A 316 3.82 1.91 16.31
CA ASP A 316 3.82 3.24 16.96
C ASP A 316 4.79 3.29 18.15
N LEU A 317 4.76 2.29 19.03
CA LEU A 317 5.66 2.20 20.17
C LEU A 317 7.13 2.07 19.74
N LEU A 318 7.40 1.26 18.73
CA LEU A 318 8.77 1.04 18.24
C LEU A 318 9.37 2.27 17.55
N ILE A 319 8.56 3.01 16.79
CA ILE A 319 8.98 4.28 16.18
C ILE A 319 9.27 5.33 17.26
N LEU A 320 8.46 5.36 18.33
CA LEU A 320 8.68 6.27 19.46
C LEU A 320 9.90 5.90 20.31
N GLU A 321 10.20 4.61 20.45
CA GLU A 321 11.35 4.12 21.21
C GLU A 321 12.68 4.38 20.47
N ARG A 322 12.67 4.33 19.14
CA ARG A 322 13.86 4.52 18.29
C ARG A 322 13.71 5.70 17.31
N PRO A 323 13.56 6.94 17.81
CA PRO A 323 13.41 8.12 16.96
C PRO A 323 14.70 8.48 16.20
N ASP A 324 15.84 7.91 16.61
CA ASP A 324 17.12 8.01 15.89
C ASP A 324 17.11 7.17 14.61
N CYS A 325 16.31 6.11 14.53
CA CYS A 325 16.21 5.23 13.37
C CYS A 325 15.15 5.72 12.37
N GLN A 326 15.43 5.49 11.09
CA GLN A 326 14.47 5.77 10.02
C GLN A 326 13.77 4.48 9.57
N PHE A 327 12.46 4.45 9.72
CA PHE A 327 11.63 3.29 9.36
C PHE A 327 11.14 3.37 7.91
N ILE A 328 11.29 2.27 7.18
CA ILE A 328 10.79 2.06 5.82
C ILE A 328 9.91 0.81 5.84
N PHE A 329 8.62 0.96 5.56
CA PHE A 329 7.67 -0.14 5.53
C PHE A 329 7.25 -0.48 4.10
N THR A 330 7.18 -1.77 3.76
CA THR A 330 6.42 -2.26 2.61
C THR A 330 5.20 -3.02 3.13
N SER A 331 4.01 -2.54 2.81
CA SER A 331 2.75 -3.15 3.28
C SER A 331 1.75 -3.24 2.14
N HIS A 332 0.91 -4.26 2.21
CA HIS A 332 -0.22 -4.46 1.30
C HIS A 332 -1.56 -4.22 2.00
N THR A 333 -1.56 -4.04 3.32
CA THR A 333 -2.78 -3.79 4.08
C THR A 333 -3.10 -2.31 4.14
N MET A 334 -4.32 -1.98 3.70
CA MET A 334 -4.78 -0.60 3.74
C MET A 334 -4.89 -0.07 5.17
N ASP A 335 -5.26 -0.92 6.12
CA ASP A 335 -5.35 -0.51 7.51
C ASP A 335 -3.99 -0.04 8.07
N PHE A 336 -2.89 -0.75 7.79
CA PHE A 336 -1.57 -0.32 8.21
C PHE A 336 -1.20 1.03 7.58
N ILE A 337 -1.32 1.12 6.25
CA ILE A 337 -1.06 2.35 5.47
C ILE A 337 -1.84 3.53 6.05
N ASN A 338 -3.14 3.37 6.30
CA ASN A 338 -4.02 4.44 6.78
C ASN A 338 -3.66 4.97 8.17
N ASN A 339 -3.16 4.10 9.06
CA ASN A 339 -2.79 4.48 10.41
C ASN A 339 -1.42 5.19 10.47
N ARG A 340 -0.65 5.18 9.38
CA ARG A 340 0.62 5.90 9.26
C ARG A 340 0.41 7.36 8.83
N THR A 341 -0.24 8.15 9.69
CA THR A 341 -0.67 9.54 9.39
C THR A 341 0.49 10.52 9.19
N ASN A 342 1.63 10.30 9.84
CA ASN A 342 2.84 11.13 9.73
C ASN A 342 3.92 10.44 8.89
N SER A 343 3.53 9.85 7.75
CA SER A 343 4.47 9.17 6.86
C SER A 343 4.57 9.85 5.51
N THR A 344 5.72 9.67 4.87
CA THR A 344 5.95 9.98 3.46
C THR A 344 5.70 8.72 2.65
N TYR A 345 4.85 8.82 1.64
CA TYR A 345 4.53 7.69 0.77
C TYR A 345 5.47 7.69 -0.42
N VAL A 346 6.05 6.53 -0.72
CA VAL A 346 6.91 6.33 -1.89
C VAL A 346 6.26 5.29 -2.77
N TRP A 347 5.96 5.68 -4.00
CA TRP A 347 5.34 4.78 -4.94
C TRP A 347 6.38 4.04 -5.76
N CYS A 348 6.38 2.72 -5.63
CA CYS A 348 7.13 1.79 -6.46
C CYS A 348 6.31 1.47 -7.72
N LYS A 349 6.68 2.08 -8.85
CA LYS A 349 5.94 2.03 -10.12
C LYS A 349 6.18 0.73 -10.87
N GLU A 350 7.45 0.44 -11.14
CA GLU A 350 7.87 -0.67 -11.97
C GLU A 350 9.19 -1.25 -11.44
N PHE A 351 9.35 -2.55 -11.71
CA PHE A 351 10.55 -3.31 -11.43
C PHE A 351 11.07 -3.97 -12.70
N GLY A 352 12.27 -3.56 -13.12
CA GLY A 352 13.04 -4.22 -14.15
C GLY A 352 14.06 -5.17 -13.52
N TYR A 353 14.01 -6.44 -13.89
CA TYR A 353 15.00 -7.42 -13.44
C TYR A 353 16.41 -7.07 -13.95
N PRO A 354 17.49 -7.19 -13.15
CA PRO A 354 17.48 -7.72 -11.78
C PRO A 354 17.15 -6.70 -10.68
N ASP A 355 17.52 -5.42 -10.81
CA ASP A 355 17.47 -4.45 -9.70
C ASP A 355 17.17 -3.00 -10.14
N ILE A 356 16.36 -2.81 -11.20
CA ILE A 356 15.95 -1.48 -11.66
C ILE A 356 14.60 -1.15 -11.03
N PHE A 357 14.59 -0.15 -10.15
CA PHE A 357 13.38 0.32 -9.48
C PHE A 357 13.03 1.72 -9.96
N GLU A 358 11.81 1.89 -10.49
CA GLU A 358 11.26 3.23 -10.70
C GLU A 358 10.40 3.61 -9.49
N MET A 359 10.86 4.60 -8.74
CA MET A 359 10.19 5.10 -7.54
C MET A 359 9.92 6.59 -7.63
N GLU A 360 8.85 7.04 -6.97
CA GLU A 360 8.51 8.46 -6.86
C GLU A 360 7.97 8.76 -5.46
N VAL A 361 8.44 9.85 -4.85
CA VAL A 361 7.87 10.36 -3.59
C VAL A 361 6.52 11.01 -3.89
N LEU A 362 5.47 10.56 -3.22
CA LEU A 362 4.14 11.12 -3.37
C LEU A 362 4.01 12.39 -2.53
N ASP A 363 3.54 13.47 -3.16
CA ASP A 363 3.31 14.74 -2.46
C ASP A 363 2.17 14.57 -1.44
N LYS A 364 2.37 15.10 -0.22
CA LYS A 364 1.35 15.10 0.83
C LYS A 364 0.20 16.06 0.53
N ASN A 365 0.37 16.98 -0.43
CA ASN A 365 -0.62 18.00 -0.80
C ASN A 365 -1.63 17.54 -1.87
N ILE A 366 -1.65 16.26 -2.22
CA ILE A 366 -2.62 15.74 -3.19
C ILE A 366 -4.03 15.80 -2.56
N ASP A 367 -4.98 16.49 -3.20
CA ASP A 367 -6.40 16.51 -2.83
C ASP A 367 -7.11 15.20 -3.21
N PHE A 368 -6.52 14.08 -2.78
CA PHE A 368 -7.01 12.74 -3.01
C PHE A 368 -6.57 11.84 -1.85
N PRO A 369 -7.47 11.04 -1.26
CA PRO A 369 -7.08 10.18 -0.14
C PRO A 369 -5.97 9.23 -0.55
N MET A 370 -4.81 9.31 0.12
CA MET A 370 -3.67 8.44 -0.14
C MET A 370 -4.05 6.96 -0.03
N THR A 371 -4.96 6.64 0.88
CA THR A 371 -5.53 5.31 1.10
C THR A 371 -6.20 4.76 -0.18
N LEU A 372 -7.01 5.59 -0.82
CA LEU A 372 -7.67 5.27 -2.07
C LEU A 372 -6.65 5.19 -3.21
N LEU A 373 -5.63 6.05 -3.20
CA LEU A 373 -4.56 6.03 -4.19
C LEU A 373 -3.82 4.69 -4.13
N THR A 374 -3.41 4.28 -2.94
CA THR A 374 -2.68 3.02 -2.73
C THR A 374 -3.48 1.79 -3.17
N GLU A 375 -4.81 1.84 -3.13
CA GLU A 375 -5.68 0.75 -3.59
C GLU A 375 -5.71 0.65 -5.11
N LEU A 376 -5.84 1.82 -5.74
CA LEU A 376 -6.13 1.94 -7.16
C LEU A 376 -4.86 1.98 -8.01
N VAL A 377 -3.72 2.34 -7.39
CA VAL A 377 -2.42 2.41 -8.02
C VAL A 377 -2.01 1.04 -8.55
N GLY A 378 -1.77 1.00 -9.87
CA GLY A 378 -1.42 -0.18 -10.64
C GLY A 378 -2.56 -1.16 -10.92
N SER A 379 -3.82 -0.72 -10.73
CA SER A 379 -4.94 -1.33 -11.47
C SER A 379 -4.67 -1.22 -12.97
N ARG A 380 -4.71 -2.35 -13.68
CA ARG A 380 -4.63 -2.37 -15.16
C ARG A 380 -5.92 -1.91 -15.84
N LYS A 381 -7.03 -1.96 -15.11
CA LYS A 381 -8.34 -1.50 -15.58
C LYS A 381 -8.50 -0.03 -15.22
N LYS A 382 -9.26 0.70 -16.05
CA LYS A 382 -9.73 2.05 -15.72
C LYS A 382 -10.55 1.99 -14.43
N ILE A 383 -10.55 3.07 -13.65
CA ILE A 383 -11.32 3.10 -12.40
C ILE A 383 -12.72 3.64 -12.66
N LEU A 384 -13.74 3.05 -12.04
CA LEU A 384 -15.12 3.53 -12.07
C LEU A 384 -15.61 3.74 -10.64
N PHE A 385 -15.70 4.99 -10.21
CA PHE A 385 -16.33 5.35 -8.94
C PHE A 385 -17.85 5.36 -9.09
N CYS A 386 -18.56 4.76 -8.14
CA CYS A 386 -20.03 4.79 -8.08
C CYS A 386 -20.49 5.08 -6.64
N GLU A 387 -21.76 5.44 -6.48
CA GLU A 387 -22.32 5.74 -5.16
C GLU A 387 -22.51 4.47 -4.31
N GLY A 388 -22.69 4.66 -3.00
CA GLY A 388 -22.96 3.61 -2.03
C GLY A 388 -21.71 2.87 -1.50
N ASP A 389 -21.97 1.71 -0.89
CA ASP A 389 -20.95 0.80 -0.34
C ASP A 389 -20.87 -0.49 -1.18
N TYR A 390 -20.01 -1.45 -0.79
CA TYR A 390 -19.86 -2.72 -1.52
C TYR A 390 -21.16 -3.54 -1.64
N ASP A 391 -22.07 -3.41 -0.68
CA ASP A 391 -23.36 -4.10 -0.68
C ASP A 391 -24.45 -3.36 -1.48
N SER A 392 -24.17 -2.15 -1.99
CA SER A 392 -25.13 -1.35 -2.77
C SER A 392 -25.50 -2.00 -4.10
N TRP A 393 -26.70 -1.67 -4.61
CA TRP A 393 -27.12 -2.09 -5.94
C TRP A 393 -26.21 -1.51 -7.03
N ASP A 394 -25.72 -0.29 -6.84
CA ASP A 394 -24.74 0.38 -7.70
C ASP A 394 -23.52 -0.49 -7.94
N ASN A 395 -22.81 -0.87 -6.88
CA ASN A 395 -21.65 -1.73 -6.98
C ASN A 395 -21.99 -3.09 -7.60
N GLN A 396 -23.08 -3.72 -7.16
CA GLN A 396 -23.49 -5.03 -7.66
C GLN A 396 -23.83 -5.02 -9.16
N ILE A 397 -24.39 -3.94 -9.68
CA ILE A 397 -24.77 -3.82 -11.09
C ILE A 397 -23.54 -3.42 -11.92
N TYR A 398 -22.83 -2.37 -11.54
CA TYR A 398 -21.70 -1.85 -12.32
C TYR A 398 -20.52 -2.83 -12.35
N SER A 399 -20.21 -3.50 -11.24
CA SER A 399 -19.12 -4.49 -11.20
C SER A 399 -19.34 -5.65 -12.18
N LYS A 400 -20.59 -5.98 -12.49
CA LYS A 400 -20.95 -6.99 -13.50
C LYS A 400 -21.08 -6.40 -14.88
N LEU A 401 -21.61 -5.18 -15.02
CA LEU A 401 -21.76 -4.54 -16.32
C LEU A 401 -20.40 -4.19 -16.94
N PHE A 402 -19.44 -3.72 -16.13
CA PHE A 402 -18.13 -3.25 -16.58
C PHE A 402 -16.98 -4.19 -16.24
N LEU A 403 -17.30 -5.46 -15.94
CA LEU A 403 -16.34 -6.47 -15.47
C LEU A 403 -15.08 -6.60 -16.35
N ASP A 404 -15.19 -6.32 -17.65
CA ASP A 404 -14.10 -6.47 -18.62
C ASP A 404 -13.10 -5.30 -18.57
N ASN A 405 -13.58 -4.06 -18.39
CA ASN A 405 -12.80 -2.85 -18.69
C ASN A 405 -12.51 -1.97 -17.47
N TYR A 406 -13.31 -2.10 -16.39
CA TYR A 406 -13.21 -1.22 -15.22
C TYR A 406 -13.01 -1.99 -13.92
N TYR A 407 -12.29 -1.37 -13.00
CA TYR A 407 -12.33 -1.69 -11.58
C TYR A 407 -13.36 -0.76 -10.93
N VAL A 408 -14.47 -1.34 -10.46
CA VAL A 408 -15.58 -0.58 -9.86
C VAL A 408 -15.31 -0.40 -8.38
N LYS A 409 -15.32 0.86 -7.93
CA LYS A 409 -15.07 1.25 -6.54
C LYS A 409 -16.25 2.07 -6.01
N PRO A 410 -17.11 1.48 -5.16
CA PRO A 410 -18.17 2.25 -4.51
C PRO A 410 -17.58 3.23 -3.50
N VAL A 411 -18.15 4.44 -3.46
CA VAL A 411 -17.81 5.53 -2.55
C VAL A 411 -19.11 6.19 -2.09
N LYS A 412 -19.16 6.61 -0.82
CA LYS A 412 -20.40 6.87 -0.07
C LYS A 412 -21.49 7.61 -0.87
N GLY A 413 -21.24 8.84 -1.31
CA GLY A 413 -22.24 9.62 -2.05
C GLY A 413 -21.66 10.41 -3.23
N HIS A 414 -22.53 11.00 -4.05
CA HIS A 414 -22.17 11.72 -5.27
C HIS A 414 -21.03 12.76 -5.12
N LYS A 415 -20.94 13.46 -3.99
CA LYS A 415 -19.85 14.43 -3.74
C LYS A 415 -18.48 13.75 -3.71
N ASP A 416 -18.40 12.59 -3.08
CA ASP A 416 -17.18 11.78 -3.01
C ASP A 416 -16.85 11.22 -4.41
N VAL A 417 -17.84 10.75 -5.16
CA VAL A 417 -17.65 10.32 -6.56
C VAL A 417 -17.02 11.46 -7.37
N ILE A 418 -17.60 12.66 -7.30
CA ILE A 418 -17.10 13.83 -8.04
C ILE A 418 -15.68 14.21 -7.62
N GLN A 419 -15.42 14.28 -6.32
CA GLN A 419 -14.11 14.66 -5.78
C GLN A 419 -13.05 13.64 -6.18
N TYR A 420 -13.32 12.35 -5.97
CA TYR A 420 -12.35 11.29 -6.23
C TYR A 420 -12.10 11.08 -7.73
N THR A 421 -13.11 11.17 -8.58
CA THR A 421 -12.89 11.13 -10.04
C THR A 421 -11.98 12.27 -10.49
N LYS A 422 -12.17 13.48 -9.97
CA LYS A 422 -11.31 14.62 -10.31
C LYS A 422 -9.91 14.48 -9.76
N GLY A 423 -9.77 14.26 -8.45
CA GLY A 423 -8.48 14.15 -7.79
C GLY A 423 -7.62 13.03 -8.37
N TYR A 424 -8.21 11.88 -8.71
CA TYR A 424 -7.48 10.79 -9.37
C TYR A 424 -7.03 11.17 -10.79
N ASN A 425 -7.88 11.85 -11.57
CA ASN A 425 -7.51 12.27 -12.92
C ASN A 425 -6.49 13.42 -12.95
N GLU A 426 -6.45 14.29 -11.94
CA GLU A 426 -5.45 15.35 -11.81
C GLU A 426 -4.04 14.79 -11.62
N ILE A 427 -3.92 13.65 -10.94
CA ILE A 427 -2.65 12.92 -10.75
C ILE A 427 -2.44 11.79 -11.77
N ALA A 428 -3.15 11.81 -12.90
CA ALA A 428 -3.03 10.76 -13.92
C ALA A 428 -1.61 10.62 -14.49
N SER A 429 -0.80 11.69 -14.49
CA SER A 429 0.61 11.64 -14.89
C SER A 429 1.47 10.80 -13.95
N LEU A 430 1.05 10.69 -12.69
CA LEU A 430 1.69 9.84 -11.71
C LEU A 430 1.39 8.39 -12.07
N HIS A 431 0.14 7.93 -11.93
CA HIS A 431 -0.20 6.51 -12.06
C HIS A 431 -0.47 5.98 -13.47
N GLY A 432 -0.51 6.83 -14.50
CA GLY A 432 -0.73 6.43 -15.90
C GLY A 432 -2.10 5.79 -16.16
N ASN A 433 -3.11 6.08 -15.33
CA ASN A 433 -4.46 5.52 -15.42
C ASN A 433 -5.51 6.64 -15.42
N THR A 434 -6.77 6.29 -15.63
CA THR A 434 -7.90 7.25 -15.64
C THR A 434 -9.06 6.71 -14.81
N ALA A 435 -9.77 7.62 -14.16
CA ALA A 435 -10.99 7.33 -13.43
C ALA A 435 -12.20 7.97 -14.11
N PHE A 436 -13.33 7.30 -13.97
CA PHE A 436 -14.65 7.78 -14.32
C PHE A 436 -15.54 7.74 -13.09
N GLY A 437 -16.56 8.59 -13.05
CA GLY A 437 -17.58 8.59 -12.01
C GLY A 437 -18.94 8.28 -12.61
N ILE A 438 -19.79 7.55 -11.88
CA ILE A 438 -21.22 7.49 -12.15
C ILE A 438 -21.96 7.99 -10.91
N ILE A 439 -22.81 8.97 -11.12
CA ILE A 439 -23.69 9.53 -10.10
C ILE A 439 -25.15 9.36 -10.52
N ASP A 440 -26.05 9.30 -9.55
CA ASP A 440 -27.48 9.33 -9.80
C ASP A 440 -27.88 10.66 -10.45
N ARG A 441 -28.96 10.63 -11.25
CA ARG A 441 -29.35 11.79 -12.07
C ARG A 441 -29.85 12.99 -11.26
N ASP A 442 -30.13 12.80 -9.98
CA ASP A 442 -30.69 13.76 -9.01
C ASP A 442 -30.86 15.19 -9.57
N PHE A 443 -32.01 15.46 -10.20
CA PHE A 443 -32.47 16.74 -10.79
C PHE A 443 -31.43 17.77 -11.23
N PHE A 444 -30.28 17.34 -11.76
CA PHE A 444 -29.24 18.25 -12.23
C PHE A 444 -29.77 19.02 -13.43
N ASN A 445 -29.60 20.35 -13.41
CA ASN A 445 -29.93 21.17 -14.57
C ASN A 445 -28.99 20.82 -15.75
N ASN A 446 -29.43 21.06 -16.99
CA ASN A 446 -28.65 20.68 -18.19
C ASN A 446 -27.22 21.27 -18.22
N ARG A 447 -26.97 22.41 -17.57
CA ARG A 447 -25.62 22.99 -17.45
C ARG A 447 -24.71 22.22 -16.48
N ALA A 448 -25.26 21.67 -15.40
CA ALA A 448 -24.52 20.83 -14.47
C ALA A 448 -24.13 19.51 -15.15
N ILE A 449 -25.01 18.94 -15.97
CA ILE A 449 -24.76 17.72 -16.75
C ILE A 449 -23.53 17.88 -17.64
N GLU A 450 -23.48 18.94 -18.47
CA GLU A 450 -22.33 19.20 -19.36
C GLU A 450 -21.01 19.38 -18.59
N LYS A 451 -21.06 20.03 -17.41
CA LYS A 451 -19.88 20.24 -16.55
C LYS A 451 -19.40 18.93 -15.90
N HIS A 452 -20.29 18.00 -15.58
CA HIS A 452 -19.90 16.70 -15.02
C HIS A 452 -19.32 15.79 -16.11
N GLU A 453 -19.92 15.77 -17.30
CA GLU A 453 -19.43 14.99 -18.43
C GLU A 453 -18.01 15.40 -18.86
N SER A 454 -17.70 16.70 -18.82
CA SER A 454 -16.34 17.20 -19.12
C SER A 454 -15.27 16.74 -18.11
N ASN A 455 -15.69 16.21 -16.95
CA ASN A 455 -14.82 15.71 -15.89
C ASN A 455 -14.85 14.18 -15.79
N ASN A 456 -15.25 13.47 -16.86
CA ASN A 456 -15.41 12.00 -16.88
C ASN A 456 -16.45 11.48 -15.87
N ILE A 457 -17.44 12.30 -15.50
CA ILE A 457 -18.53 11.92 -14.59
C ILE A 457 -19.81 11.80 -15.39
N LEU A 458 -20.38 10.60 -15.40
CA LEU A 458 -21.63 10.28 -16.06
C LEU A 458 -22.79 10.37 -15.07
N LEU A 459 -23.93 10.84 -15.55
CA LEU A 459 -25.18 10.74 -14.82
C LEU A 459 -25.95 9.51 -15.28
N LEU A 460 -26.52 8.79 -14.32
CA LEU A 460 -27.39 7.67 -14.60
C LEU A 460 -28.63 8.14 -15.41
N PRO A 461 -29.12 7.37 -16.41
CA PRO A 461 -30.33 7.73 -17.12
C PRO A 461 -31.61 7.58 -16.27
N TYR A 462 -31.56 6.72 -15.25
CA TYR A 462 -32.63 6.45 -14.29
C TYR A 462 -32.45 7.25 -13.00
N ASN A 463 -33.56 7.52 -12.31
CA ASN A 463 -33.54 8.16 -10.99
C ASN A 463 -33.00 7.24 -9.88
N GLU A 464 -33.12 5.93 -10.05
CA GLU A 464 -32.59 4.93 -9.14
C GLU A 464 -32.00 3.77 -9.97
N ILE A 465 -30.80 3.29 -9.62
CA ILE A 465 -30.13 2.21 -10.35
C ILE A 465 -30.95 0.91 -10.37
N GLU A 466 -31.79 0.66 -9.37
CA GLU A 466 -32.66 -0.51 -9.34
C GLU A 466 -33.64 -0.57 -10.51
N MET A 467 -34.06 0.59 -11.03
CA MET A 467 -34.92 0.67 -12.22
C MET A 467 -34.20 0.23 -13.50
N PHE A 468 -32.87 0.33 -13.54
CA PHE A 468 -32.07 -0.18 -14.65
C PHE A 468 -32.32 -1.68 -14.90
N LEU A 469 -32.50 -2.49 -13.84
CA LEU A 469 -32.74 -3.93 -13.96
C LEU A 469 -34.05 -4.29 -14.69
N LEU A 470 -34.93 -3.32 -14.88
CA LEU A 470 -36.21 -3.47 -15.57
C LEU A 470 -36.15 -2.95 -17.01
N ASP A 471 -34.96 -2.65 -17.55
CA ASP A 471 -34.79 -2.41 -18.98
C ASP A 471 -35.29 -3.63 -19.78
N GLU A 472 -35.95 -3.33 -20.91
CA GLU A 472 -36.54 -4.35 -21.77
C GLU A 472 -35.53 -5.42 -22.21
N ASN A 473 -34.29 -5.05 -22.49
CA ASN A 473 -33.26 -6.01 -22.92
C ASN A 473 -32.90 -6.97 -21.78
N ILE A 474 -32.87 -6.48 -20.54
CA ILE A 474 -32.58 -7.29 -19.35
C ILE A 474 -33.74 -8.23 -19.07
N ILE A 475 -34.97 -7.71 -19.01
CA ILE A 475 -36.17 -8.54 -18.79
C ILE A 475 -36.24 -9.65 -19.83
N ASN A 476 -36.10 -9.30 -21.11
CA ASN A 476 -36.14 -10.28 -22.20
C ASN A 476 -35.01 -11.31 -22.07
N SER A 477 -33.80 -10.90 -21.69
CA SER A 477 -32.68 -11.83 -21.52
C SER A 477 -32.86 -12.76 -20.32
N VAL A 478 -33.47 -12.30 -19.22
CA VAL A 478 -33.82 -13.13 -18.06
C VAL A 478 -34.91 -14.12 -18.43
N LEU A 479 -36.01 -13.66 -19.04
CA LEU A 479 -37.15 -14.52 -19.37
C LEU A 479 -36.81 -15.60 -20.41
N LYS A 480 -36.02 -15.26 -21.44
CA LYS A 480 -35.56 -16.22 -22.47
C LYS A 480 -34.75 -17.38 -21.92
N SER A 481 -34.20 -17.26 -20.70
CA SER A 481 -33.42 -18.33 -20.10
C SER A 481 -34.27 -19.51 -19.62
N THR A 482 -35.56 -19.30 -19.37
CA THR A 482 -36.44 -20.29 -18.72
C THR A 482 -37.82 -20.46 -19.36
N ASN A 483 -38.22 -19.59 -20.31
CA ASN A 483 -39.58 -19.59 -20.87
C ASN A 483 -39.54 -19.62 -22.40
N SER A 484 -40.66 -20.02 -23.02
CA SER A 484 -40.82 -19.93 -24.48
C SER A 484 -40.91 -18.47 -24.97
N PRO A 485 -40.64 -18.16 -26.25
CA PRO A 485 -40.76 -16.79 -26.77
C PRO A 485 -42.15 -16.16 -26.57
N GLU A 486 -43.20 -16.97 -26.68
CA GLU A 486 -44.60 -16.56 -26.48
C GLU A 486 -44.86 -16.22 -25.00
N GLU A 487 -44.40 -17.06 -24.07
CA GLU A 487 -44.51 -16.82 -22.64
C GLU A 487 -43.70 -15.59 -22.20
N CYS A 488 -42.51 -15.37 -22.76
CA CYS A 488 -41.69 -14.19 -22.50
C CYS A 488 -42.47 -12.91 -22.84
N THR A 489 -43.07 -12.89 -24.04
CA THR A 489 -43.84 -11.75 -24.53
C THR A 489 -45.06 -11.49 -23.63
N GLN A 490 -45.79 -12.54 -23.26
CA GLN A 490 -46.96 -12.42 -22.40
C GLN A 490 -46.60 -11.92 -21.00
N LYS A 491 -45.53 -12.45 -20.39
CA LYS A 491 -45.07 -12.01 -19.05
C LYS A 491 -44.65 -10.54 -19.07
N PHE A 492 -43.90 -10.12 -20.09
CA PHE A 492 -43.46 -8.73 -20.18
C PHE A 492 -44.62 -7.76 -20.42
N GLU A 493 -45.57 -8.08 -21.29
CA GLU A 493 -46.77 -7.26 -21.49
C GLU A 493 -47.65 -7.21 -20.23
N ASN A 494 -47.79 -8.32 -19.50
CA ASN A 494 -48.47 -8.34 -18.20
C ASN A 494 -47.77 -7.42 -17.19
N PHE A 495 -46.44 -7.49 -17.12
CA PHE A 495 -45.65 -6.62 -16.26
C PHE A 495 -45.82 -5.14 -16.63
N LYS A 496 -45.75 -4.76 -17.91
CA LYS A 496 -45.97 -3.38 -18.37
C LYS A 496 -47.35 -2.87 -17.96
N ASN A 497 -48.39 -3.66 -18.19
CA ASN A 497 -49.77 -3.27 -17.85
C ASN A 497 -49.94 -3.02 -16.35
N GLU A 498 -49.39 -3.88 -15.50
CA GLU A 498 -49.42 -3.68 -14.04
C GLU A 498 -48.49 -2.54 -13.60
N PHE A 499 -47.36 -2.34 -14.26
CA PHE A 499 -46.47 -1.19 -14.04
C PHE A 499 -47.21 0.13 -14.28
N PHE A 500 -47.87 0.32 -15.43
CA PHE A 500 -48.63 1.54 -15.71
C PHE A 500 -49.74 1.78 -14.69
N LYS A 501 -50.50 0.74 -14.31
CA LYS A 501 -51.54 0.85 -13.26
C LYS A 501 -50.94 1.27 -11.92
N LYS A 502 -49.78 0.73 -11.57
CA LYS A 502 -49.09 1.03 -10.32
C LYS A 502 -48.60 2.47 -10.30
N ILE A 503 -48.00 2.95 -11.39
CA ILE A 503 -47.58 4.35 -11.55
C ILE A 503 -48.79 5.29 -11.48
N GLU A 504 -49.91 4.98 -12.16
CA GLU A 504 -51.15 5.78 -12.07
C GLU A 504 -51.66 5.87 -10.63
N THR A 505 -51.71 4.75 -9.92
CA THR A 505 -52.17 4.68 -8.53
C THR A 505 -51.25 5.45 -7.57
N ARG A 506 -49.93 5.46 -7.84
CA ARG A 506 -48.90 6.08 -6.99
C ARG A 506 -48.37 7.40 -7.56
N LYS A 507 -49.06 7.96 -8.55
CA LYS A 507 -48.64 9.16 -9.30
C LYS A 507 -48.28 10.32 -8.39
N ASN A 508 -49.12 10.60 -7.38
CA ASN A 508 -48.88 11.69 -6.44
C ASN A 508 -47.60 11.48 -5.61
N VAL A 509 -47.25 10.24 -5.27
CA VAL A 509 -46.02 9.94 -4.51
C VAL A 509 -44.77 10.24 -5.36
N ILE A 510 -44.82 9.86 -6.64
CA ILE A 510 -43.75 10.14 -7.60
C ILE A 510 -43.59 11.65 -7.73
N ILE A 511 -44.67 12.38 -8.06
CA ILE A 511 -44.64 13.83 -8.25
C ILE A 511 -44.12 14.55 -7.01
N LEU A 512 -44.61 14.20 -5.82
CA LEU A 512 -44.19 14.85 -4.56
C LEU A 512 -42.71 14.63 -4.28
N SER A 513 -42.20 13.42 -4.50
CA SER A 513 -40.77 13.12 -4.31
C SER A 513 -39.91 13.89 -5.31
N MET A 514 -40.32 13.94 -6.59
CA MET A 514 -39.58 14.67 -7.62
C MET A 514 -39.58 16.18 -7.33
N ALA A 515 -40.73 16.73 -6.94
CA ALA A 515 -40.86 18.15 -6.59
C ALA A 515 -40.01 18.50 -5.36
N LYS A 516 -40.03 17.65 -4.32
CA LYS A 516 -39.20 17.82 -3.12
C LYS A 516 -37.72 17.84 -3.49
N ASN A 517 -37.24 16.84 -4.22
CA ASN A 517 -35.82 16.76 -4.58
C ASN A 517 -35.40 17.97 -5.43
N HIS A 518 -36.24 18.41 -6.39
CA HIS A 518 -35.94 19.60 -7.19
C HIS A 518 -35.84 20.87 -6.34
N ILE A 519 -36.72 21.03 -5.34
CA ILE A 519 -36.67 22.14 -4.38
C ILE A 519 -35.41 22.05 -3.52
N ASP A 520 -35.08 20.87 -3.00
CA ASP A 520 -33.88 20.64 -2.19
C ASP A 520 -32.61 21.06 -2.97
N THR A 521 -32.51 20.68 -4.26
CA THR A 521 -31.40 21.10 -5.14
C THR A 521 -31.32 22.62 -5.34
N LEU A 522 -32.46 23.29 -5.52
CA LEU A 522 -32.50 24.76 -5.67
C LEU A 522 -32.06 25.47 -4.38
N ILE A 523 -32.45 24.94 -3.22
CA ILE A 523 -32.05 25.46 -1.91
C ILE A 523 -30.55 25.26 -1.72
N GLU A 524 -30.02 24.05 -1.91
CA GLU A 524 -28.59 23.78 -1.74
C GLU A 524 -27.73 24.68 -2.64
N GLY A 525 -28.09 24.82 -3.92
CA GLY A 525 -27.39 25.69 -4.85
C GLY A 525 -27.41 27.18 -4.45
N SER A 526 -28.46 27.61 -3.74
CA SER A 526 -28.58 28.99 -3.24
C SER A 526 -27.70 29.27 -2.02
N LEU A 527 -27.18 28.27 -1.31
CA LEU A 527 -26.41 28.45 -0.08
C LEU A 527 -24.89 28.61 -0.30
N VAL A 528 -24.42 28.60 -1.55
CA VAL A 528 -22.97 28.56 -1.93
C VAL A 528 -22.34 29.97 -2.05
N GLU A 529 -22.97 31.02 -1.53
CA GLU A 529 -22.48 32.40 -1.68
C GLU A 529 -21.55 32.86 -0.53
N ASN A 530 -20.49 33.59 -0.88
CA ASN A 530 -19.55 34.19 0.07
C ASN A 530 -19.97 35.64 0.38
N PHE A 531 -20.24 35.94 1.66
CA PHE A 531 -20.71 37.26 2.09
C PHE A 531 -19.63 38.03 2.85
N THR A 532 -19.49 39.32 2.57
CA THR A 532 -18.55 40.24 3.25
C THR A 532 -19.23 41.08 4.34
N SER A 533 -20.55 40.96 4.53
CA SER A 533 -21.31 41.72 5.53
C SER A 533 -22.49 40.93 6.08
N LYS A 534 -22.89 41.24 7.32
CA LYS A 534 -24.08 40.68 7.97
C LYS A 534 -25.36 40.97 7.18
N ASP A 535 -25.50 42.20 6.69
CA ASP A 535 -26.68 42.63 5.93
C ASP A 535 -26.79 41.89 4.58
N GLY A 536 -25.66 41.56 3.95
CA GLY A 536 -25.62 40.70 2.76
C GLY A 536 -26.20 39.31 3.00
N ILE A 537 -25.85 38.68 4.14
CA ILE A 537 -26.38 37.36 4.53
C ILE A 537 -27.90 37.44 4.76
N SER A 538 -28.36 38.43 5.52
CA SER A 538 -29.80 38.58 5.83
C SER A 538 -30.64 38.86 4.58
N ASN A 539 -30.16 39.70 3.68
CA ASN A 539 -30.85 39.98 2.42
C ASN A 539 -30.92 38.74 1.53
N HIS A 540 -29.84 37.98 1.40
CA HIS A 540 -29.82 36.77 0.59
C HIS A 540 -30.81 35.72 1.08
N ILE A 541 -30.79 35.41 2.38
CA ILE A 541 -31.74 34.45 2.99
C ILE A 541 -33.19 34.89 2.73
N SER A 542 -33.48 36.20 2.84
CA SER A 542 -34.83 36.72 2.58
C SER A 542 -35.27 36.61 1.11
N MET A 543 -34.33 36.49 0.16
CA MET A 543 -34.60 36.36 -1.26
C MET A 543 -34.78 34.90 -1.72
N ILE A 544 -34.23 33.90 -1.01
CA ILE A 544 -34.34 32.48 -1.42
C ILE A 544 -35.80 32.05 -1.67
N PRO A 545 -36.77 32.33 -0.77
CA PRO A 545 -38.17 31.94 -1.00
C PRO A 545 -38.80 32.61 -2.23
N THR A 546 -38.31 33.78 -2.63
CA THR A 546 -38.83 34.50 -3.82
C THR A 546 -38.35 33.89 -5.15
N LYS A 547 -37.31 33.06 -5.11
CA LYS A 547 -36.72 32.40 -6.29
C LYS A 547 -37.30 31.01 -6.54
N ILE A 548 -38.02 30.42 -5.59
CA ILE A 548 -38.54 29.05 -5.67
C ILE A 548 -40.07 29.08 -5.75
N ASN A 549 -40.62 28.70 -6.91
CA ASN A 549 -42.05 28.59 -7.12
C ASN A 549 -42.50 27.12 -7.04
N VAL A 550 -42.97 26.71 -5.87
CA VAL A 550 -43.40 25.32 -5.60
C VAL A 550 -44.55 24.88 -6.51
N ASP A 551 -45.54 25.74 -6.74
CA ASP A 551 -46.70 25.42 -7.57
C ASP A 551 -46.30 25.18 -9.02
N GLN A 552 -45.42 26.03 -9.56
CA GLN A 552 -44.90 25.87 -10.91
C GLN A 552 -44.13 24.54 -11.06
N ILE A 553 -43.19 24.26 -10.14
CA ILE A 553 -42.40 23.02 -10.15
C ILE A 553 -43.32 21.80 -10.10
N TYR A 554 -44.30 21.80 -9.20
CA TYR A 554 -45.25 20.71 -9.06
C TYR A 554 -46.07 20.50 -10.34
N ASN A 555 -46.59 21.58 -10.92
CA ASN A 555 -47.43 21.52 -12.11
C ASN A 555 -46.64 21.01 -13.33
N GLU A 556 -45.42 21.50 -13.55
CA GLU A 556 -44.55 21.04 -14.65
C GLU A 556 -44.25 19.54 -14.55
N ILE A 557 -43.92 19.05 -13.34
CA ILE A 557 -43.68 17.62 -13.10
C ILE A 557 -44.97 16.82 -13.30
N SER A 558 -46.09 17.30 -12.78
CA SER A 558 -47.40 16.63 -12.90
C SER A 558 -47.84 16.49 -14.35
N GLU A 559 -47.69 17.55 -15.15
CA GLU A 559 -47.98 17.55 -16.59
C GLU A 559 -47.09 16.54 -17.32
N LYS A 560 -45.78 16.52 -17.02
CA LYS A 560 -44.84 15.56 -17.60
C LYS A 560 -45.24 14.12 -17.29
N ILE A 561 -45.49 13.77 -16.03
CA ILE A 561 -45.88 12.40 -15.64
C ILE A 561 -47.21 12.00 -16.28
N THR A 562 -48.18 12.91 -16.33
CA THR A 562 -49.48 12.67 -16.99
C THR A 562 -49.31 12.40 -18.48
N HIS A 563 -48.45 13.16 -19.15
CA HIS A 563 -48.17 12.99 -20.57
C HIS A 563 -47.54 11.61 -20.85
N LEU A 564 -46.55 11.21 -20.06
CA LEU A 564 -45.87 9.91 -20.20
C LEU A 564 -46.83 8.72 -19.96
N LEU A 565 -47.74 8.84 -18.99
CA LEU A 565 -48.79 7.84 -18.74
C LEU A 565 -49.76 7.72 -19.93
N ASN A 566 -50.19 8.85 -20.49
CA ASN A 566 -51.09 8.87 -21.65
C ASN A 566 -50.46 8.24 -22.91
N GLN A 567 -49.16 8.44 -23.11
CA GLN A 567 -48.41 7.84 -24.22
C GLN A 567 -48.04 6.37 -23.99
N LYS A 568 -48.23 5.85 -22.76
CA LYS A 568 -47.71 4.55 -22.34
C LYS A 568 -46.21 4.40 -22.63
N ASP A 569 -45.44 5.46 -22.40
CA ASP A 569 -43.99 5.46 -22.61
C ASP A 569 -43.31 4.77 -21.42
N TYR A 570 -43.12 3.45 -21.55
CA TYR A 570 -42.51 2.62 -20.53
C TYR A 570 -41.08 3.07 -20.17
N GLU A 571 -40.27 3.39 -21.19
CA GLU A 571 -38.85 3.70 -21.01
C GLU A 571 -38.68 5.02 -20.25
N GLN A 572 -39.40 6.07 -20.64
CA GLN A 572 -39.32 7.35 -19.94
C GLN A 572 -39.96 7.31 -18.55
N LEU A 573 -41.03 6.54 -18.35
CA LEU A 573 -41.60 6.36 -17.01
C LEU A 573 -40.65 5.63 -16.06
N LEU A 574 -39.90 4.65 -16.58
CA LEU A 574 -38.91 3.94 -15.79
C LEU A 574 -37.78 4.88 -15.32
N GLN A 575 -37.39 5.85 -16.15
CA GLN A 575 -36.37 6.86 -15.80
C GLN A 575 -36.77 7.76 -14.62
N VAL A 576 -38.06 8.03 -14.44
CA VAL A 576 -38.59 8.93 -13.39
C VAL A 576 -39.21 8.18 -12.20
N CYS A 577 -39.21 6.85 -12.24
CA CYS A 577 -39.80 6.01 -11.20
C CYS A 577 -38.90 5.94 -9.96
N ASN A 578 -39.48 6.21 -8.78
CA ASN A 578 -38.82 6.13 -7.47
C ASN A 578 -39.48 5.08 -6.55
N LEU A 579 -40.17 4.10 -7.16
CA LEU A 579 -40.94 3.07 -6.45
C LEU A 579 -40.20 1.73 -6.43
N LYS A 580 -38.86 1.73 -6.30
CA LYS A 580 -38.03 0.53 -6.44
C LYS A 580 -38.50 -0.69 -5.66
N GLY A 581 -38.90 -0.52 -4.40
CA GLY A 581 -39.42 -1.62 -3.59
C GLY A 581 -40.73 -2.21 -4.11
N GLU A 582 -41.64 -1.36 -4.60
CA GLU A 582 -42.95 -1.82 -5.10
C GLU A 582 -42.86 -2.41 -6.50
N ILE A 583 -41.96 -1.90 -7.35
CA ILE A 583 -41.82 -2.36 -8.74
C ILE A 583 -40.85 -3.53 -8.84
N LEU A 584 -39.59 -3.38 -8.38
CA LEU A 584 -38.59 -4.43 -8.53
C LEU A 584 -38.89 -5.63 -7.62
N ASN A 585 -39.05 -5.38 -6.31
CA ASN A 585 -39.29 -6.45 -5.34
C ASN A 585 -40.75 -6.92 -5.31
N GLY A 586 -41.69 -6.10 -5.77
CA GLY A 586 -43.10 -6.46 -5.91
C GLY A 586 -43.42 -7.06 -7.28
N LEU A 587 -43.65 -6.21 -8.27
CA LEU A 587 -44.09 -6.64 -9.60
C LEU A 587 -43.05 -7.54 -10.29
N GLY A 588 -41.76 -7.24 -10.19
CA GLY A 588 -40.69 -8.02 -10.81
C GLY A 588 -40.66 -9.45 -10.29
N ASN A 589 -40.66 -9.62 -8.97
CA ASN A 589 -40.67 -10.95 -8.33
C ASN A 589 -41.96 -11.74 -8.58
N THR A 590 -43.08 -11.05 -8.77
CA THR A 590 -44.40 -11.71 -8.92
C THR A 590 -44.71 -12.06 -10.37
N LEU A 591 -44.38 -11.19 -11.31
CA LEU A 591 -44.84 -11.28 -12.72
C LEU A 591 -43.74 -11.71 -13.70
N LEU A 592 -42.47 -11.43 -13.40
CA LEU A 592 -41.36 -11.79 -14.27
C LEU A 592 -40.74 -13.13 -13.84
N ASP A 593 -40.09 -13.15 -12.68
CA ASP A 593 -39.45 -14.34 -12.12
C ASP A 593 -39.19 -14.15 -10.62
N SER A 594 -39.19 -15.24 -9.86
CA SER A 594 -38.76 -15.25 -8.45
C SER A 594 -37.32 -14.77 -8.28
N ASN A 595 -37.08 -13.91 -7.28
CA ASN A 595 -35.78 -13.25 -7.05
C ASN A 595 -35.24 -12.58 -8.32
N TYR A 596 -36.11 -11.83 -9.00
CA TYR A 596 -35.83 -11.25 -10.33
C TYR A 596 -34.54 -10.44 -10.34
N ALA A 597 -34.32 -9.59 -9.33
CA ALA A 597 -33.16 -8.70 -9.28
C ALA A 597 -31.83 -9.48 -9.30
N GLU A 598 -31.70 -10.54 -8.48
CA GLU A 598 -30.53 -11.40 -8.45
C GLU A 598 -30.32 -12.13 -9.79
N ARG A 599 -31.41 -12.61 -10.40
CA ARG A 599 -31.37 -13.27 -11.72
C ARG A 599 -30.93 -12.30 -12.82
N ALA A 600 -31.42 -11.06 -12.78
CA ALA A 600 -31.05 -10.00 -13.71
C ALA A 600 -29.55 -9.69 -13.63
N ILE A 601 -29.02 -9.48 -12.42
CA ILE A 601 -27.57 -9.24 -12.21
C ILE A 601 -26.74 -10.44 -12.69
N LYS A 602 -27.15 -11.66 -12.36
CA LYS A 602 -26.48 -12.87 -12.83
C LYS A 602 -26.51 -12.97 -14.36
N ARG A 603 -27.61 -12.56 -14.99
CA ARG A 603 -27.73 -12.54 -16.45
C ARG A 603 -26.79 -11.52 -17.10
N ILE A 604 -26.68 -10.31 -16.53
CA ILE A 604 -25.70 -9.29 -16.96
C ILE A 604 -24.27 -9.84 -16.88
N GLN A 605 -23.94 -10.57 -15.81
CA GLN A 605 -22.62 -11.17 -15.67
C GLN A 605 -22.32 -12.25 -16.73
N LEU A 606 -23.32 -13.05 -17.11
CA LEU A 606 -23.14 -14.20 -18.02
C LEU A 606 -23.26 -13.86 -19.50
N ASP A 607 -24.03 -12.84 -19.88
CA ASP A 607 -24.33 -12.51 -21.27
C ASP A 607 -23.54 -11.29 -21.76
N GLY A 608 -22.44 -11.53 -22.47
CA GLY A 608 -21.60 -10.47 -23.05
C GLY A 608 -22.35 -9.59 -24.05
N SER A 609 -23.22 -10.18 -24.88
CA SER A 609 -24.01 -9.43 -25.88
C SER A 609 -24.99 -8.46 -25.22
N LEU A 610 -25.58 -8.88 -24.10
CA LEU A 610 -26.43 -8.02 -23.28
C LEU A 610 -25.63 -6.87 -22.70
N ARG A 611 -24.43 -7.11 -22.16
CA ARG A 611 -23.56 -6.04 -21.65
C ARG A 611 -23.22 -5.03 -22.72
N ASP A 612 -22.84 -5.47 -23.92
CA ASP A 612 -22.48 -4.57 -25.02
C ASP A 612 -23.68 -3.74 -25.49
N THR A 613 -24.87 -4.34 -25.52
CA THR A 613 -26.13 -3.64 -25.83
C THR A 613 -26.43 -2.57 -24.79
N LEU A 614 -26.35 -2.92 -23.50
CA LEU A 614 -26.63 -1.99 -22.40
C LEU A 614 -25.61 -0.84 -22.33
N LYS A 615 -24.32 -1.15 -22.49
CA LYS A 615 -23.26 -0.13 -22.57
C LYS A 615 -23.52 0.81 -23.74
N SER A 616 -23.78 0.27 -24.93
CA SER A 616 -24.03 1.08 -26.14
C SER A 616 -25.27 1.96 -26.02
N LYS A 617 -26.29 1.50 -25.28
CA LYS A 617 -27.53 2.24 -25.06
C LYS A 617 -27.35 3.37 -24.05
N TYR A 618 -26.70 3.11 -22.92
CA TYR A 618 -26.73 4.01 -21.75
C TYR A 618 -25.39 4.60 -21.33
N PHE A 619 -24.27 4.00 -21.74
CA PHE A 619 -22.94 4.31 -21.20
C PHE A 619 -21.90 4.51 -22.31
N LYS A 620 -22.29 5.14 -23.43
CA LYS A 620 -21.41 5.35 -24.60
C LYS A 620 -20.06 5.96 -24.24
N ASN A 621 -20.04 6.89 -23.28
CA ASN A 621 -18.81 7.58 -22.86
C ASN A 621 -17.82 6.66 -22.12
N LEU A 622 -18.26 5.47 -21.65
CA LEU A 622 -17.42 4.49 -20.95
C LEU A 622 -16.91 3.36 -21.86
N ILE A 623 -17.29 3.33 -23.14
CA ILE A 623 -16.92 2.26 -24.08
C ILE A 623 -15.55 2.51 -24.71
N ASN A 624 -15.08 3.76 -24.73
CA ASN A 624 -13.83 4.17 -25.38
C ASN A 624 -12.61 4.07 -24.46
#